data_AF-A0A957ZYR4-F1
#
_entry.id   AF-A0A957ZYR4-F1
#
_cell.length_a   1.000
_cell.length_b   1.000
_cell.length_c   1.000
_cell.angle_alpha   90.00
_cell.angle_beta   90.00
_cell.angle_gamma   90.00
#
_symmetry.space_group_name_H-M   'P 1'
#
loop_
_entity.id
_entity.type
_entity.pdbx_description
1 polymer ?
#
loop_
_entity_poly.entity_id
_entity_poly.type
_entity_poly.pdbx_seq_one_letter_code
_entity_poly.pdbx_strand_id
1 'polypeptide(L)'
;MSKQSNEPREIPIKISISVDQPESTPSSEENKPQTTQSETALRDGAVVQKKCNIVFAPGDRQTEHGLTKIQIVQFADPDQREKILRLFNNPSLYCRLPQLYIYLTGLKNGEQLYYAAETVSKLANIIPFVELKEQVFLLWAKSEDANQRGAAALALRHMCDRDTLQKEVLNLLKHWLTTNNLALNDTALSAYRTIGRDYPDPTLTAIRGAISTKNKILVAKARNIVDIFVQESTLIEIWQMIEQTVYIVDKIYSPHPYKVIDHLCAWLTTSTNQQNVNEELLRYIGAMLFTVIVRLEDLVGRGEENVKDMHKVVDIIFTLWEDVSLPMYEDVYNDTTELVKSWAEQTLRLCTEHKENCQAYRQFFYSLYHRYENHRRNRLDFHLRRWQRLRDMERQRNEQNMAMARRRAEKLGQPVPQNNLDLRGDFLVLIPSD
;
A
#
# COMPACT_ATOMS: atom_id res chain seq x y z
N MET A 1 8.20 -45.33 -60.06
CA MET A 1 9.14 -45.52 -58.93
C MET A 1 8.52 -44.85 -57.71
N SER A 2 7.85 -45.65 -56.88
CA SER A 2 7.03 -45.19 -55.75
C SER A 2 7.90 -44.94 -54.52
N LYS A 3 7.79 -43.75 -53.92
CA LYS A 3 8.45 -43.40 -52.66
C LYS A 3 7.51 -43.76 -51.50
N GLN A 4 7.92 -44.72 -50.68
CA GLN A 4 7.25 -45.09 -49.44
C GLN A 4 7.51 -44.04 -48.35
N SER A 5 6.44 -43.60 -47.69
CA SER A 5 6.46 -42.78 -46.48
C SER A 5 6.73 -43.67 -45.27
N ASN A 6 7.71 -43.28 -44.44
CA ASN A 6 7.93 -43.87 -43.12
C ASN A 6 7.01 -43.17 -42.11
N GLU A 7 6.01 -43.88 -41.60
CA GLU A 7 5.31 -43.52 -40.36
C GLU A 7 6.06 -44.13 -39.15
N PRO A 8 6.15 -43.41 -38.02
CA PRO A 8 6.72 -43.94 -36.80
C PRO A 8 5.75 -44.90 -36.10
N ARG A 9 6.24 -46.10 -35.79
CA ARG A 9 5.52 -47.13 -35.03
C ARG A 9 5.39 -46.72 -33.56
N GLU A 10 4.16 -46.60 -33.08
CA GLU A 10 3.83 -46.56 -31.66
C GLU A 10 4.09 -47.93 -31.01
N ILE A 11 4.79 -47.93 -29.88
CA ILE A 11 5.02 -49.11 -29.03
C ILE A 11 3.96 -49.08 -27.92
N PRO A 12 3.00 -50.01 -27.87
CA PRO A 12 2.06 -50.07 -26.76
C PRO A 12 2.73 -50.73 -25.54
N ILE A 13 2.96 -49.94 -24.49
CA ILE A 13 3.35 -50.46 -23.17
C ILE A 13 2.08 -50.93 -22.46
N LYS A 14 1.85 -52.24 -22.44
CA LYS A 14 0.90 -52.91 -21.54
C LYS A 14 1.52 -52.96 -20.15
N ILE A 15 0.97 -52.20 -19.20
CA ILE A 15 1.25 -52.39 -17.77
C ILE A 15 0.13 -53.26 -17.21
N SER A 16 0.44 -54.53 -16.95
CA SER A 16 -0.39 -55.46 -16.20
C SER A 16 -0.15 -55.21 -14.71
N ILE A 17 -1.17 -54.74 -13.98
CA ILE A 17 -1.14 -54.74 -12.52
C ILE A 17 -2.02 -55.90 -12.06
N SER A 18 -1.39 -56.96 -11.56
CA SER A 18 -2.08 -58.04 -10.85
C SER A 18 -2.75 -57.47 -9.61
N VAL A 19 -4.06 -57.65 -9.52
CA VAL A 19 -4.84 -57.44 -8.31
C VAL A 19 -4.91 -58.81 -7.62
N ASP A 20 -4.00 -59.05 -6.68
CA ASP A 20 -4.16 -60.15 -5.74
C ASP A 20 -5.11 -59.70 -4.62
N GLN A 21 -6.31 -60.27 -4.62
CA GLN A 21 -7.16 -60.31 -3.44
C GLN A 21 -6.61 -61.37 -2.47
N PRO A 22 -6.68 -61.13 -1.15
CA PRO A 22 -6.86 -62.22 -0.22
C PRO A 22 -8.26 -62.19 0.38
N GLU A 23 -8.87 -63.36 0.30
CA GLU A 23 -10.12 -63.74 0.94
C GLU A 23 -10.06 -63.57 2.47
N SER A 24 -11.23 -63.23 2.98
CA SER A 24 -11.66 -63.16 4.36
C SER A 24 -11.61 -64.50 5.10
N THR A 25 -11.27 -64.46 6.40
CA THR A 25 -12.12 -65.02 7.48
C THR A 25 -11.63 -64.54 8.86
N PRO A 26 -12.50 -64.54 9.90
CA PRO A 26 -12.41 -63.61 11.02
C PRO A 26 -11.63 -64.18 12.22
N SER A 27 -10.91 -63.30 12.91
CA SER A 27 -10.49 -63.54 14.29
C SER A 27 -10.72 -62.26 15.09
N SER A 28 -11.67 -62.37 16.01
CA SER A 28 -11.96 -61.43 17.08
C SER A 28 -10.72 -61.26 17.95
N GLU A 29 -10.14 -60.06 18.00
CA GLU A 29 -9.27 -59.65 19.11
C GLU A 29 -9.11 -58.12 19.15
N GLU A 30 -9.58 -57.56 20.27
CA GLU A 30 -9.22 -56.30 20.91
C GLU A 30 -9.02 -55.01 20.09
N ASN A 31 -10.05 -54.16 20.17
CA ASN A 31 -10.02 -52.72 19.88
C ASN A 31 -8.84 -52.01 20.59
N LYS A 32 -7.77 -51.70 19.86
CA LYS A 32 -6.89 -50.56 20.15
C LYS A 32 -7.23 -49.40 19.21
N PRO A 33 -7.35 -48.16 19.72
CA PRO A 33 -7.76 -47.02 18.92
C PRO A 33 -6.70 -46.70 17.85
N GLN A 34 -7.12 -46.68 16.59
CA GLN A 34 -6.33 -46.23 15.45
C GLN A 34 -6.04 -44.73 15.60
N THR A 35 -4.81 -44.43 16.02
CA THR A 35 -4.22 -43.08 16.00
C THR A 35 -4.14 -42.61 14.55
N THR A 36 -4.87 -41.56 14.23
CA THR A 36 -5.00 -41.01 12.87
C THR A 36 -3.67 -40.38 12.43
N GLN A 37 -3.27 -40.52 11.17
CA GLN A 37 -2.02 -39.96 10.59
C GLN A 37 -1.84 -38.44 10.80
N SER A 38 -2.91 -37.73 11.18
CA SER A 38 -2.91 -36.32 11.57
C SER A 38 -2.22 -36.09 12.93
N GLU A 39 -2.38 -37.01 13.89
CA GLU A 39 -1.80 -36.87 15.23
C GLU A 39 -0.29 -37.15 15.25
N THR A 40 0.21 -38.01 14.36
CA THR A 40 1.65 -38.22 14.17
C THR A 40 2.33 -37.00 13.55
N ALA A 41 1.73 -36.37 12.53
CA ALA A 41 2.27 -35.14 11.94
C ALA A 41 2.27 -33.94 12.92
N LEU A 42 1.23 -33.83 13.76
CA LEU A 42 1.15 -32.82 14.83
C LEU A 42 2.17 -33.08 15.96
N ARG A 43 2.40 -34.34 16.32
CA ARG A 43 3.44 -34.71 17.29
C ARG A 43 4.84 -34.44 16.75
N ASP A 44 5.11 -34.75 15.49
CA ASP A 44 6.40 -34.48 14.86
C ASP A 44 6.67 -32.97 14.74
N GLY A 45 5.64 -32.18 14.42
CA GLY A 45 5.71 -30.71 14.42
C GLY A 45 6.06 -30.13 15.79
N ALA A 46 5.42 -30.60 16.87
CA ALA A 46 5.70 -30.15 18.24
C ALA A 46 7.10 -30.56 18.72
N VAL A 47 7.59 -31.74 18.30
CA VAL A 47 8.95 -32.21 18.61
C VAL A 47 9.99 -31.35 17.88
N VAL A 48 9.77 -30.99 16.62
CA VAL A 48 10.66 -30.10 15.86
C VAL A 48 10.64 -28.68 16.43
N GLN A 49 9.48 -28.14 16.80
CA GLN A 49 9.37 -26.83 17.47
C GLN A 49 10.20 -26.77 18.74
N LYS A 50 10.11 -27.81 19.59
CA LYS A 50 10.84 -27.89 20.85
C LYS A 50 12.35 -28.13 20.66
N LYS A 51 12.77 -28.86 19.61
CA LYS A 51 14.18 -29.07 19.28
C LYS A 51 14.85 -27.85 18.65
N CYS A 52 14.12 -27.10 17.85
CA CYS A 52 14.62 -25.90 17.18
C CYS A 52 14.41 -24.62 17.99
N ASN A 53 13.92 -24.72 19.24
CA ASN A 53 13.61 -23.58 20.10
C ASN A 53 12.71 -22.54 19.41
N ILE A 54 11.73 -23.01 18.63
CA ILE A 54 10.80 -22.13 17.93
C ILE A 54 9.62 -21.82 18.87
N VAL A 55 9.32 -20.54 19.00
CA VAL A 55 8.16 -19.99 19.74
C VAL A 55 7.28 -19.19 18.79
N PHE A 56 5.96 -19.34 18.95
CA PHE A 56 5.00 -18.50 18.25
C PHE A 56 4.73 -17.27 19.10
N ALA A 57 5.21 -16.11 18.63
CA ALA A 57 4.92 -14.83 19.24
C ALA A 57 3.69 -14.21 18.56
N PRO A 58 2.80 -13.55 19.30
CA PRO A 58 1.78 -12.71 18.67
C PRO A 58 2.46 -11.56 17.93
N GLY A 59 1.98 -11.25 16.74
CA GLY A 59 2.39 -10.06 16.01
C GLY A 59 1.30 -9.55 15.10
N ASP A 60 1.52 -8.38 14.51
CA ASP A 60 0.56 -7.74 13.64
C ASP A 60 1.11 -7.69 12.22
N ARG A 61 0.25 -8.02 11.26
CA ARG A 61 0.52 -7.86 9.83
C ARG A 61 -0.44 -6.84 9.27
N GLN A 62 0.08 -5.89 8.52
CA GLN A 62 -0.72 -4.94 7.78
C GLN A 62 -1.34 -5.65 6.57
N THR A 63 -2.67 -5.72 6.54
CA THR A 63 -3.46 -6.27 5.41
C THR A 63 -4.41 -5.19 4.89
N GLU A 64 -5.14 -5.49 3.83
CA GLU A 64 -6.17 -4.61 3.26
C GLU A 64 -7.32 -4.27 4.25
N HIS A 65 -7.46 -5.04 5.33
CA HIS A 65 -8.43 -4.79 6.40
C HIS A 65 -7.83 -4.08 7.63
N GLY A 66 -6.59 -3.58 7.51
CA GLY A 66 -5.83 -2.97 8.60
C GLY A 66 -4.90 -3.96 9.30
N LEU A 67 -4.58 -3.71 10.58
CA LEU A 67 -3.69 -4.58 11.36
C LEU A 67 -4.40 -5.89 11.71
N THR A 68 -3.96 -6.98 11.09
CA THR A 68 -4.44 -8.34 11.35
C THR A 68 -3.48 -9.05 12.28
N LYS A 69 -4.00 -9.64 13.36
CA LYS A 69 -3.21 -10.44 14.29
C LYS A 69 -2.75 -11.74 13.63
N ILE A 70 -1.45 -11.98 13.65
CA ILE A 70 -0.81 -13.19 13.16
C ILE A 70 0.05 -13.84 14.26
N GLN A 71 0.38 -15.11 14.08
CA GLN A 71 1.43 -15.75 14.87
C GLN A 71 2.74 -15.68 14.08
N ILE A 72 3.72 -14.99 14.64
CA ILE A 72 5.06 -14.90 14.09
C ILE A 72 5.88 -16.04 14.67
N VAL A 73 6.55 -16.77 13.78
CA VAL A 73 7.53 -17.78 14.15
C VAL A 73 8.81 -17.07 14.58
N GLN A 74 9.18 -17.19 15.85
CA GLN A 74 10.40 -16.63 16.43
C GLN A 74 11.25 -17.74 17.06
N PHE A 75 12.54 -17.49 17.24
CA PHE A 75 13.40 -18.36 18.05
C PHE A 75 13.39 -17.86 19.49
N ALA A 76 13.29 -18.76 20.46
CA ALA A 76 13.29 -18.44 21.90
C ALA A 76 14.59 -17.74 22.32
N ASP A 77 15.70 -18.07 21.66
CA ASP A 77 16.99 -17.44 21.83
C ASP A 77 17.31 -16.57 20.58
N PRO A 78 17.47 -15.25 20.73
CA PRO A 78 17.88 -14.36 19.65
C PRO A 78 19.18 -14.81 18.97
N ASP A 79 20.13 -15.38 19.72
CA ASP A 79 21.41 -15.84 19.19
C ASP A 79 21.24 -17.10 18.33
N GLN A 80 20.19 -17.90 18.56
CA GLN A 80 19.88 -19.05 17.72
C GLN A 80 19.38 -18.65 16.35
N ARG A 81 18.63 -17.54 16.24
CA ARG A 81 18.29 -16.97 14.94
C ARG A 81 19.56 -16.67 14.16
N GLU A 82 20.53 -16.01 14.79
CA GLU A 82 21.79 -15.69 14.13
C GLU A 82 22.61 -16.93 13.81
N LYS A 83 22.70 -17.91 14.72
CA LYS A 83 23.38 -19.20 14.48
C LYS A 83 22.72 -20.01 13.36
N ILE A 84 21.40 -20.03 13.27
CA ILE A 84 20.66 -20.71 12.19
C ILE A 84 20.85 -19.97 10.87
N LEU A 85 20.82 -18.64 10.86
CA LEU A 85 21.16 -17.84 9.69
C LEU A 85 22.62 -18.07 9.24
N ARG A 86 23.56 -18.24 10.18
CA ARG A 86 24.95 -18.66 9.89
C ARG A 86 25.03 -20.10 9.39
N LEU A 87 24.17 -21.00 9.86
CA LEU A 87 24.05 -22.37 9.33
C LEU A 87 23.49 -22.37 7.91
N PHE A 88 22.64 -21.42 7.52
CA PHE A 88 22.23 -21.25 6.12
C PHE A 88 23.40 -20.84 5.21
N ASN A 89 24.46 -20.24 5.75
CA ASN A 89 25.72 -20.00 5.05
C ASN A 89 26.69 -21.20 5.10
N ASN A 90 26.25 -22.37 5.59
CA ASN A 90 27.08 -23.56 5.63
C ASN A 90 27.16 -24.18 4.22
N PRO A 91 28.36 -24.36 3.65
CA PRO A 91 28.52 -24.94 2.32
C PRO A 91 27.92 -26.34 2.15
N SER A 92 27.79 -27.09 3.24
CA SER A 92 27.10 -28.39 3.23
C SER A 92 25.62 -28.29 2.89
N LEU A 93 24.95 -27.14 3.08
CA LEU A 93 23.57 -26.96 2.64
C LEU A 93 23.46 -26.71 1.13
N TYR A 94 24.57 -26.44 0.42
CA TYR A 94 24.54 -26.37 -1.04
C TYR A 94 24.13 -27.69 -1.68
N CYS A 95 24.38 -28.83 -1.02
CA CYS A 95 23.87 -30.13 -1.50
C CYS A 95 22.34 -30.21 -1.50
N ARG A 96 21.64 -29.29 -0.80
CA ARG A 96 20.18 -29.17 -0.75
C ARG A 96 19.60 -28.16 -1.74
N LEU A 97 20.45 -27.40 -2.45
CA LEU A 97 19.99 -26.43 -3.45
C LEU A 97 19.11 -27.07 -4.54
N PRO A 98 19.42 -28.26 -5.08
CA PRO A 98 18.55 -28.88 -6.07
C PRO A 98 17.12 -29.12 -5.55
N GLN A 99 16.96 -29.58 -4.30
CA GLN A 99 15.62 -29.76 -3.71
C GLN A 99 14.94 -28.42 -3.45
N LEU A 100 15.69 -27.40 -3.06
CA LEU A 100 15.16 -26.05 -2.90
C LEU A 100 14.65 -25.49 -4.23
N TYR A 101 15.37 -25.67 -5.33
CA TYR A 101 14.93 -25.23 -6.66
C TYR A 101 13.64 -25.93 -7.09
N ILE A 102 13.53 -27.24 -6.86
CA ILE A 102 12.29 -27.99 -7.12
C ILE A 102 11.13 -27.44 -6.29
N TYR A 103 11.38 -27.16 -5.01
CA TYR A 103 10.37 -26.57 -4.13
C TYR A 103 9.92 -25.19 -4.63
N LEU A 104 10.86 -24.27 -4.90
CA LEU A 104 10.59 -22.90 -5.34
C LEU A 104 9.84 -22.86 -6.68
N THR A 105 10.19 -23.74 -7.61
CA THR A 105 9.57 -23.80 -8.95
C THR A 105 8.18 -24.45 -8.92
N GLY A 106 7.87 -25.25 -7.89
CA GLY A 106 6.56 -25.87 -7.67
C GLY A 106 5.51 -24.96 -7.02
N LEU A 107 5.89 -23.79 -6.49
CA LEU A 107 4.97 -22.88 -5.81
C LEU A 107 3.98 -22.22 -6.78
N LYS A 108 2.70 -22.18 -6.42
CA LYS A 108 1.63 -21.52 -7.21
C LYS A 108 0.86 -20.46 -6.43
N ASN A 109 0.95 -20.48 -5.11
CA ASN A 109 0.26 -19.53 -4.25
C ASN A 109 0.99 -18.17 -4.28
N GLY A 110 0.26 -17.08 -4.55
CA GLY A 110 0.84 -15.74 -4.71
C GLY A 110 1.61 -15.24 -3.48
N GLU A 111 1.12 -15.52 -2.27
CA GLU A 111 1.81 -15.13 -1.04
C GLU A 111 3.11 -15.92 -0.83
N GLN A 112 3.07 -17.23 -1.04
CA GLN A 112 4.28 -18.06 -0.96
C GLN A 112 5.31 -17.63 -2.01
N LEU A 113 4.84 -17.29 -3.21
CA LEU A 113 5.66 -16.79 -4.31
C LEU A 113 6.29 -15.42 -4.00
N TYR A 114 5.58 -14.53 -3.30
CA TYR A 114 6.13 -13.26 -2.82
C TYR A 114 7.34 -13.49 -1.90
N TYR A 115 7.20 -14.32 -0.86
CA TYR A 115 8.30 -14.62 0.06
C TYR A 115 9.42 -15.43 -0.62
N ALA A 116 9.07 -16.29 -1.59
CA ALA A 116 10.04 -16.99 -2.41
C ALA A 116 10.87 -16.00 -3.25
N ALA A 117 10.24 -14.99 -3.86
CA ALA A 117 10.92 -13.95 -4.62
C ALA A 117 11.93 -13.19 -3.74
N GLU A 118 11.52 -12.76 -2.54
CA GLU A 118 12.44 -12.14 -1.58
C GLU A 118 13.60 -13.07 -1.20
N THR A 119 13.31 -14.35 -0.97
CA THR A 119 14.32 -15.34 -0.59
C THR A 119 15.34 -15.56 -1.71
N VAL A 120 14.88 -15.75 -2.95
CA VAL A 120 15.76 -15.90 -4.12
C VAL A 120 16.58 -14.63 -4.35
N SER A 121 15.99 -13.45 -4.13
CA SER A 121 16.74 -12.19 -4.16
C SER A 121 17.92 -12.21 -3.18
N LYS A 122 17.72 -12.69 -1.94
CA LYS A 122 18.77 -12.79 -0.92
C LYS A 122 19.81 -13.86 -1.26
N LEU A 123 19.38 -14.98 -1.84
CA LEU A 123 20.28 -16.06 -2.26
C LEU A 123 21.30 -15.62 -3.31
N ALA A 124 20.98 -14.63 -4.16
CA ALA A 124 21.96 -14.10 -5.14
C ALA A 124 23.18 -13.40 -4.52
N ASN A 125 23.18 -13.14 -3.21
CA ASN A 125 24.41 -12.70 -2.52
C ASN A 125 25.43 -13.83 -2.35
N ILE A 126 24.98 -15.07 -2.45
CA ILE A 126 25.75 -16.26 -2.08
C ILE A 126 25.92 -17.15 -3.32
N ILE A 127 24.89 -17.26 -4.13
CA ILE A 127 24.82 -18.11 -5.31
C ILE A 127 25.04 -17.25 -6.57
N PRO A 128 25.86 -17.69 -7.53
CA PRO A 128 26.05 -16.97 -8.78
C PRO A 128 24.72 -16.68 -9.49
N PHE A 129 24.55 -15.45 -9.97
CA PHE A 129 23.33 -15.03 -10.66
C PHE A 129 22.97 -15.91 -11.86
N VAL A 130 23.98 -16.40 -12.60
CA VAL A 130 23.79 -17.31 -13.74
C VAL A 130 23.07 -18.60 -13.33
N GLU A 131 23.40 -19.15 -12.16
CA GLU A 131 22.76 -20.37 -11.65
C GLU A 131 21.30 -20.12 -11.28
N LEU A 132 21.02 -19.06 -10.53
CA LEU A 132 19.65 -18.68 -10.16
C LEU A 132 18.78 -18.34 -11.38
N LYS A 133 19.39 -17.72 -12.39
CA LYS A 133 18.75 -17.44 -13.68
C LYS A 133 18.24 -18.72 -14.33
N GLU A 134 19.08 -19.75 -14.39
CA GLU A 134 18.74 -21.00 -15.08
C GLU A 134 17.80 -21.89 -14.26
N GLN A 135 18.03 -21.98 -12.95
CA GLN A 135 17.31 -22.91 -12.07
C GLN A 135 15.97 -22.36 -11.56
N VAL A 136 15.80 -21.03 -11.52
CA VAL A 136 14.59 -20.41 -10.96
C VAL A 136 13.98 -19.40 -11.92
N PHE A 137 14.71 -18.33 -12.28
CA PHE A 137 14.09 -17.20 -12.97
C PHE A 137 13.56 -17.54 -14.34
N LEU A 138 14.29 -18.32 -15.12
CA LEU A 138 13.85 -18.67 -16.47
C LEU A 138 12.57 -19.52 -16.44
N LEU A 139 12.41 -20.38 -15.43
CA LEU A 139 11.22 -21.21 -15.24
C LEU A 139 10.02 -20.35 -14.83
N TRP A 140 10.19 -19.49 -13.82
CA TRP A 140 9.15 -18.56 -13.40
C TRP A 140 8.76 -17.57 -14.49
N ALA A 141 9.73 -16.99 -15.20
CA ALA A 141 9.49 -15.98 -16.24
C ALA A 141 8.81 -16.55 -17.50
N LYS A 142 9.02 -17.84 -17.81
CA LYS A 142 8.35 -18.54 -18.91
C LYS A 142 7.02 -19.19 -18.52
N SER A 143 6.69 -19.18 -17.24
CA SER A 143 5.48 -19.82 -16.74
C SER A 143 4.22 -19.18 -17.34
N GLU A 144 3.20 -20.01 -17.54
CA GLU A 144 1.86 -19.54 -17.87
C GLU A 144 1.19 -18.87 -16.66
N ASP A 145 1.61 -19.23 -15.44
CA ASP A 145 1.12 -18.64 -14.20
C ASP A 145 1.62 -17.19 -14.05
N ALA A 146 0.68 -16.25 -14.03
CA ALA A 146 0.97 -14.83 -13.83
C ALA A 146 1.64 -14.55 -12.47
N ASN A 147 1.32 -15.32 -11.43
CA ASN A 147 1.93 -15.15 -10.10
C ASN A 147 3.42 -15.50 -10.13
N GLN A 148 3.81 -16.57 -10.83
CA GLN A 148 5.22 -16.95 -10.97
C GLN A 148 6.00 -15.90 -11.78
N ARG A 149 5.43 -15.39 -12.86
CA ARG A 149 6.03 -14.27 -13.62
C ARG A 149 6.17 -13.01 -12.77
N GLY A 150 5.15 -12.68 -11.95
CA GLY A 150 5.21 -11.59 -10.99
C GLY A 150 6.31 -11.79 -9.94
N ALA A 151 6.48 -13.00 -9.43
CA ALA A 151 7.54 -13.35 -8.49
C ALA A 151 8.94 -13.23 -9.10
N ALA A 152 9.13 -13.64 -10.37
CA ALA A 152 10.38 -13.42 -11.09
C ALA A 152 10.68 -11.92 -11.25
N ALA A 153 9.68 -11.13 -11.65
CA ALA A 153 9.82 -9.68 -11.78
C ALA A 153 10.19 -9.01 -10.44
N LEU A 154 9.52 -9.39 -9.36
CA LEU A 154 9.79 -8.86 -8.01
C LEU A 154 11.18 -9.23 -7.51
N ALA A 155 11.61 -10.48 -7.68
CA ALA A 155 12.93 -10.93 -7.28
C ALA A 155 14.04 -10.19 -8.04
N LEU A 156 13.86 -9.99 -9.36
CA LEU A 156 14.78 -9.21 -10.18
C LEU A 156 14.83 -7.74 -9.75
N ARG A 157 13.68 -7.13 -9.41
CA ARG A 157 13.64 -5.77 -8.84
C ARG A 157 14.49 -5.68 -7.57
N HIS A 158 14.31 -6.60 -6.62
CA HIS A 158 15.10 -6.63 -5.38
C HIS A 158 16.60 -6.87 -5.60
N MET A 159 16.98 -7.55 -6.68
CA MET A 159 18.40 -7.68 -7.06
C MET A 159 18.94 -6.42 -7.73
N CYS A 160 18.09 -5.65 -8.41
CA CYS A 160 18.44 -4.39 -9.04
C CYS A 160 18.82 -3.32 -8.00
N ASP A 161 18.20 -3.37 -6.82
CA ASP A 161 18.53 -2.53 -5.65
C ASP A 161 19.96 -2.77 -5.10
N ARG A 162 20.70 -3.74 -5.66
CA ARG A 162 22.07 -4.05 -5.26
C ARG A 162 23.04 -3.73 -6.38
N ASP A 163 23.96 -2.82 -6.13
CA ASP A 163 24.94 -2.30 -7.09
C ASP A 163 25.70 -3.39 -7.86
N THR A 164 26.03 -4.51 -7.20
CA THR A 164 26.80 -5.60 -7.80
C THR A 164 26.03 -6.40 -8.86
N LEU A 165 24.71 -6.52 -8.74
CA LEU A 165 23.86 -7.32 -9.64
C LEU A 165 23.02 -6.47 -10.58
N GLN A 166 22.89 -5.17 -10.30
CA GLN A 166 22.06 -4.23 -11.07
C GLN A 166 22.31 -4.33 -12.58
N LYS A 167 23.57 -4.26 -13.01
CA LYS A 167 23.93 -4.31 -14.43
C LYS A 167 23.54 -5.65 -15.08
N GLU A 168 23.72 -6.77 -14.36
CA GLU A 168 23.37 -8.10 -14.87
C GLU A 168 21.85 -8.26 -15.03
N VAL A 169 21.09 -7.78 -14.05
CA VAL A 169 19.63 -7.79 -14.06
C VAL A 169 19.09 -6.92 -15.20
N LEU A 170 19.55 -5.67 -15.32
CA LEU A 170 19.10 -4.78 -16.39
C LEU A 170 19.43 -5.34 -17.79
N ASN A 171 20.60 -5.95 -17.95
CA ASN A 171 20.97 -6.63 -19.20
C ASN A 171 20.06 -7.83 -19.50
N LEU A 172 19.73 -8.64 -18.48
CA LEU A 172 18.81 -9.77 -18.63
C LEU A 172 17.41 -9.30 -19.05
N LEU A 173 16.87 -8.28 -18.36
CA LEU A 173 15.55 -7.72 -18.65
C LEU A 173 15.50 -7.11 -20.05
N LYS A 174 16.55 -6.38 -20.46
CA LYS A 174 16.68 -5.86 -21.82
C LYS A 174 16.71 -6.98 -22.85
N HIS A 175 17.47 -8.05 -22.60
CA HIS A 175 17.49 -9.22 -23.46
C HIS A 175 16.10 -9.85 -23.59
N TRP A 176 15.41 -10.08 -22.46
CA TRP A 176 14.06 -10.63 -22.45
C TRP A 176 13.08 -9.79 -23.27
N LEU A 177 13.07 -8.46 -23.13
CA LEU A 177 12.21 -7.58 -23.94
C LEU A 177 12.42 -7.72 -25.45
N THR A 178 13.64 -8.06 -25.89
CA THR A 178 13.97 -8.22 -27.31
C THR A 178 13.69 -9.62 -27.86
N THR A 179 13.32 -10.57 -27.00
CA THR A 179 13.04 -11.95 -27.43
C THR A 179 11.65 -12.07 -28.06
N ASN A 180 11.44 -13.10 -28.89
CA ASN A 180 10.13 -13.40 -29.46
C ASN A 180 9.23 -14.21 -28.50
N ASN A 181 9.48 -14.16 -27.18
CA ASN A 181 8.72 -14.90 -26.18
C ASN A 181 7.88 -13.93 -25.34
N LEU A 182 6.56 -13.97 -25.54
CA LEU A 182 5.63 -13.06 -24.87
C LEU A 182 5.67 -13.15 -23.33
N ALA A 183 5.92 -14.34 -22.77
CA ALA A 183 5.98 -14.51 -21.31
C ALA A 183 7.23 -13.84 -20.71
N LEU A 184 8.38 -13.96 -21.39
CA LEU A 184 9.60 -13.25 -21.01
C LEU A 184 9.44 -11.73 -21.16
N ASN A 185 8.83 -11.29 -22.25
CA ASN A 185 8.53 -9.89 -22.50
C ASN A 185 7.64 -9.29 -21.40
N ASP A 186 6.57 -10.00 -21.02
CA ASP A 186 5.65 -9.59 -19.97
C ASP A 186 6.32 -9.55 -18.59
N THR A 187 7.14 -10.56 -18.29
CA THR A 187 7.93 -10.58 -17.04
C THR A 187 8.89 -9.39 -17.00
N ALA A 188 9.57 -9.10 -18.11
CA ALA A 188 10.52 -8.01 -18.17
C ALA A 188 9.85 -6.64 -18.04
N LEU A 189 8.73 -6.41 -18.72
CA LEU A 189 7.93 -5.20 -18.56
C LEU A 189 7.43 -5.03 -17.12
N SER A 190 7.00 -6.11 -16.47
CA SER A 190 6.56 -6.08 -15.07
C SER A 190 7.70 -5.71 -14.11
N ALA A 191 8.91 -6.22 -14.37
CA ALA A 191 10.09 -5.83 -13.60
C ALA A 191 10.43 -4.36 -13.85
N TYR A 192 10.46 -3.90 -15.10
CA TYR A 192 10.72 -2.50 -15.43
C TYR A 192 9.69 -1.54 -14.84
N ARG A 193 8.42 -1.92 -14.76
CA ARG A 193 7.38 -1.11 -14.09
C ARG A 193 7.71 -0.85 -12.62
N THR A 194 8.33 -1.81 -11.93
CA THR A 194 8.69 -1.65 -10.52
C THR A 194 10.08 -1.00 -10.34
N ILE A 195 11.02 -1.32 -11.23
CA ILE A 195 12.39 -0.77 -11.23
C ILE A 195 12.42 0.70 -11.66
N GLY A 196 11.55 1.12 -12.58
CA GLY A 196 11.64 2.44 -13.19
C GLY A 196 11.36 3.62 -12.26
N ARG A 197 10.79 3.37 -11.07
CA ARG A 197 10.65 4.39 -10.03
C ARG A 197 12.01 4.81 -9.49
N ASP A 198 12.88 3.83 -9.24
CA ASP A 198 14.21 4.04 -8.67
C ASP A 198 15.27 4.28 -9.77
N TYR A 199 15.03 3.74 -10.97
CA TYR A 199 15.93 3.81 -12.12
C TYR A 199 15.18 4.18 -13.42
N PRO A 200 14.71 5.45 -13.56
CA PRO A 200 13.88 5.87 -14.68
C PRO A 200 14.64 5.85 -16.02
N ASP A 201 15.87 6.35 -16.08
CA ASP A 201 16.60 6.47 -17.36
C ASP A 201 16.90 5.11 -18.03
N PRO A 202 17.44 4.09 -17.32
CA PRO A 202 17.64 2.76 -17.91
C PRO A 202 16.33 2.12 -18.36
N THR A 203 15.26 2.33 -17.57
CA THR A 203 13.93 1.79 -17.83
C THR A 203 13.32 2.40 -19.08
N LEU A 204 13.27 3.73 -19.19
CA LEU A 204 12.74 4.43 -20.36
C LEU A 204 13.54 4.09 -21.62
N THR A 205 14.86 3.97 -21.51
CA THR A 205 15.72 3.57 -22.63
C THR A 205 15.37 2.16 -23.13
N ALA A 206 15.22 1.20 -22.22
CA ALA A 206 14.85 -0.18 -22.57
C ALA A 206 13.44 -0.25 -23.18
N ILE A 207 12.47 0.44 -22.59
CA ILE A 207 11.06 0.44 -23.04
C ILE A 207 10.93 1.12 -24.41
N ARG A 208 11.63 2.25 -24.68
CA ARG A 208 11.67 2.88 -26.02
C ARG A 208 12.22 1.93 -27.09
N GLY A 209 13.23 1.13 -26.73
CA GLY A 209 13.72 0.05 -27.59
C GLY A 209 12.64 -0.98 -27.91
N ALA A 210 11.86 -1.40 -26.90
CA ALA A 210 10.74 -2.34 -27.09
C ALA A 210 9.58 -1.76 -27.92
N ILE A 211 9.29 -0.45 -27.79
CA ILE A 211 8.27 0.25 -28.59
C ILE A 211 8.63 0.27 -30.09
N SER A 212 9.92 0.21 -30.41
CA SER A 212 10.40 0.20 -31.79
C SER A 212 10.24 -1.18 -32.47
N THR A 213 9.75 -2.20 -31.74
CA THR A 213 9.51 -3.54 -32.29
C THR A 213 8.20 -3.63 -33.07
N LYS A 214 8.09 -4.63 -33.95
CA LYS A 214 6.86 -4.89 -34.74
C LYS A 214 5.73 -5.54 -33.92
N ASN A 215 5.97 -5.89 -32.65
CA ASN A 215 5.00 -6.58 -31.81
C ASN A 215 4.01 -5.59 -31.19
N LYS A 216 2.82 -5.45 -31.80
CA LYS A 216 1.79 -4.49 -31.37
C LYS A 216 1.36 -4.65 -29.91
N ILE A 217 1.32 -5.88 -29.38
CA ILE A 217 0.92 -6.16 -28.00
C ILE A 217 1.97 -5.62 -27.03
N LEU A 218 3.25 -5.92 -27.32
CA LEU A 218 4.36 -5.39 -26.54
C LEU A 218 4.40 -3.86 -26.57
N VAL A 219 4.19 -3.26 -27.75
CA VAL A 219 4.15 -1.80 -27.90
C VAL A 219 3.05 -1.16 -27.06
N ALA A 220 1.84 -1.74 -27.04
CA ALA A 220 0.73 -1.22 -26.24
C ALA A 220 1.04 -1.28 -24.72
N LYS A 221 1.58 -2.41 -24.24
CA LYS A 221 1.96 -2.56 -22.83
C LYS A 221 3.12 -1.63 -22.45
N ALA A 222 4.12 -1.51 -23.32
CA ALA A 222 5.25 -0.62 -23.15
C ALA A 222 4.82 0.86 -23.06
N ARG A 223 3.89 1.31 -23.91
CA ARG A 223 3.33 2.67 -23.85
C ARG A 223 2.61 2.95 -22.54
N ASN A 224 1.75 2.04 -22.09
CA ASN A 224 1.06 2.18 -20.81
C ASN A 224 2.04 2.40 -19.64
N ILE A 225 3.16 1.67 -19.63
CA ILE A 225 4.20 1.86 -18.62
C ILE A 225 4.88 3.23 -18.75
N VAL A 226 5.17 3.70 -19.97
CA VAL A 226 5.68 5.07 -20.20
C VAL A 226 4.69 6.11 -19.69
N ASP A 227 3.40 5.95 -19.98
CA ASP A 227 2.37 6.91 -19.58
C ASP A 227 2.28 7.00 -18.04
N ILE A 228 2.36 5.87 -17.34
CA ILE A 228 2.44 5.82 -15.86
C ILE A 228 3.68 6.55 -15.36
N PHE A 229 4.86 6.29 -15.95
CA PHE A 229 6.09 6.94 -15.52
C PHE A 229 6.11 8.44 -15.80
N VAL A 230 5.56 8.87 -16.93
CA VAL A 230 5.42 10.29 -17.26
C VAL A 230 4.49 10.96 -16.26
N GLN A 231 3.37 10.34 -15.89
CA GLN A 231 2.48 10.86 -14.85
C GLN A 231 3.17 10.94 -13.48
N GLU A 232 3.84 9.86 -13.03
CA GLU A 232 4.51 9.82 -11.72
C GLU A 232 5.70 10.79 -11.62
N SER A 233 6.53 10.89 -12.66
CA SER A 233 7.66 11.85 -12.69
C SER A 233 7.18 13.30 -12.69
N THR A 234 6.14 13.61 -13.47
CA THR A 234 5.53 14.94 -13.48
C THR A 234 4.98 15.29 -12.09
N LEU A 235 4.36 14.34 -11.37
CA LEU A 235 3.87 14.56 -10.01
C LEU A 235 5.01 14.82 -9.01
N ILE A 236 6.14 14.12 -9.12
CA ILE A 236 7.31 14.35 -8.26
C ILE A 236 7.91 15.73 -8.50
N GLU A 237 8.06 16.13 -9.77
CA GLU A 237 8.55 17.47 -10.13
C GLU A 237 7.60 18.57 -9.64
N ILE A 238 6.28 18.36 -9.83
CA ILE A 238 5.26 19.26 -9.31
C ILE A 238 5.34 19.36 -7.79
N TRP A 239 5.52 18.24 -7.08
CA TRP A 239 5.65 18.25 -5.62
C TRP A 239 6.88 19.02 -5.15
N GLN A 240 8.03 18.81 -5.77
CA GLN A 240 9.25 19.57 -5.48
C GLN A 240 9.07 21.07 -5.75
N MET A 241 8.39 21.42 -6.85
CA MET A 241 8.02 22.81 -7.13
C MET A 241 7.06 23.36 -6.08
N ILE A 242 6.08 22.57 -5.63
CA ILE A 242 5.14 22.96 -4.58
C ILE A 242 5.89 23.19 -3.26
N GLU A 243 6.80 22.33 -2.84
CA GLU A 243 7.56 22.54 -1.59
C GLU A 243 8.32 23.88 -1.59
N GLN A 244 8.99 24.21 -2.70
CA GLN A 244 9.68 25.49 -2.85
C GLN A 244 8.69 26.66 -2.92
N THR A 245 7.56 26.47 -3.61
CA THR A 245 6.50 27.47 -3.74
C THR A 245 5.81 27.73 -2.40
N VAL A 246 5.59 26.69 -1.58
CA VAL A 246 4.99 26.78 -0.26
C VAL A 246 5.81 27.71 0.63
N TYR A 247 7.13 27.56 0.63
CA TYR A 247 8.00 28.45 1.40
C TYR A 247 7.85 29.93 1.00
N ILE A 248 7.83 30.21 -0.31
CA ILE A 248 7.70 31.58 -0.83
C ILE A 248 6.29 32.13 -0.54
N VAL A 249 5.27 31.33 -0.80
CA VAL A 249 3.87 31.73 -0.61
C VAL A 249 3.57 31.91 0.87
N ASP A 250 4.08 31.09 1.78
CA ASP A 250 3.93 31.27 3.24
C ASP A 250 4.54 32.60 3.72
N LYS A 251 5.69 32.99 3.16
CA LYS A 251 6.32 34.31 3.44
C LYS A 251 5.48 35.49 2.95
N ILE A 252 4.68 35.32 1.90
CA ILE A 252 3.74 36.34 1.38
C ILE A 252 2.42 36.28 2.14
N TYR A 253 1.97 35.09 2.49
CA TYR A 253 0.71 34.81 3.18
C TYR A 253 0.73 35.38 4.59
N SER A 254 1.82 35.19 5.35
CA SER A 254 1.94 35.72 6.72
C SER A 254 1.64 37.23 6.84
N PRO A 255 2.18 38.13 6.00
CA PRO A 255 1.81 39.54 6.02
C PRO A 255 0.50 39.86 5.27
N HIS A 256 0.11 39.07 4.26
CA HIS A 256 -0.98 39.37 3.34
C HIS A 256 -1.88 38.16 3.00
N PRO A 257 -2.60 37.57 3.98
CA PRO A 257 -3.34 36.33 3.77
C PRO A 257 -4.45 36.49 2.72
N TYR A 258 -5.17 37.60 2.74
CA TYR A 258 -6.26 37.92 1.81
C TYR A 258 -5.83 37.94 0.34
N LYS A 259 -4.64 38.49 0.02
CA LYS A 259 -4.14 38.53 -1.36
C LYS A 259 -3.86 37.13 -1.88
N VAL A 260 -3.30 36.27 -1.04
CA VAL A 260 -3.02 34.89 -1.40
C VAL A 260 -4.33 34.13 -1.59
N ILE A 261 -5.31 34.33 -0.71
CA ILE A 261 -6.66 33.73 -0.86
C ILE A 261 -7.33 34.19 -2.16
N ASP A 262 -7.21 35.47 -2.53
CA ASP A 262 -7.70 35.99 -3.81
C ASP A 262 -7.09 35.28 -5.00
N HIS A 263 -5.76 35.12 -4.99
CA HIS A 263 -5.06 34.41 -6.06
C HIS A 263 -5.42 32.92 -6.11
N LEU A 264 -5.50 32.25 -4.97
CA LEU A 264 -5.92 30.84 -4.89
C LEU A 264 -7.35 30.67 -5.40
N CYS A 265 -8.27 31.55 -5.01
CA CYS A 265 -9.65 31.55 -5.49
C CYS A 265 -9.69 31.75 -7.01
N ALA A 266 -8.95 32.72 -7.55
CA ALA A 266 -8.86 32.96 -8.99
C ALA A 266 -8.31 31.73 -9.74
N TRP A 267 -7.24 31.10 -9.23
CA TRP A 267 -6.66 29.91 -9.85
C TRP A 267 -7.65 28.74 -9.87
N LEU A 268 -8.34 28.48 -8.76
CA LEU A 268 -9.26 27.35 -8.63
C LEU A 268 -10.57 27.55 -9.41
N THR A 269 -11.03 28.79 -9.54
CA THR A 269 -12.27 29.17 -10.24
C THR A 269 -12.08 29.51 -11.72
N THR A 270 -10.85 29.49 -12.24
CA THR A 270 -10.59 29.69 -13.67
C THR A 270 -11.35 28.63 -14.47
N SER A 271 -12.23 29.09 -15.36
CA SER A 271 -13.15 28.23 -16.12
C SER A 271 -12.37 27.19 -16.93
N THR A 272 -12.76 25.92 -16.79
CA THR A 272 -12.26 24.78 -17.55
C THR A 272 -12.66 24.88 -19.03
N ASN A 273 -12.04 25.78 -19.78
CA ASN A 273 -11.94 25.57 -21.22
C ASN A 273 -10.94 24.41 -21.41
N GLN A 274 -11.49 23.21 -21.67
CA GLN A 274 -10.88 21.87 -21.58
C GLN A 274 -9.63 21.59 -22.45
N GLN A 275 -8.85 22.59 -22.86
CA GLN A 275 -7.69 22.41 -23.76
C GLN A 275 -6.38 23.02 -23.27
N ASN A 276 -6.38 23.75 -22.14
CA ASN A 276 -5.15 24.36 -21.64
C ASN A 276 -4.55 23.55 -20.48
N VAL A 277 -3.56 22.70 -20.79
CA VAL A 277 -2.81 21.88 -19.81
C VAL A 277 -2.22 22.73 -18.67
N ASN A 278 -1.87 23.99 -18.94
CA ASN A 278 -1.33 24.89 -17.93
C ASN A 278 -2.38 25.31 -16.88
N GLU A 279 -3.66 25.37 -17.26
CA GLU A 279 -4.75 25.72 -16.33
C GLU A 279 -5.04 24.57 -15.38
N GLU A 280 -5.05 23.32 -15.84
CA GLU A 280 -5.21 22.14 -14.97
C GLU A 280 -4.10 22.06 -13.93
N LEU A 281 -2.85 22.29 -14.35
CA LEU A 281 -1.71 22.32 -13.44
C LEU A 281 -1.81 23.45 -12.41
N LEU A 282 -2.21 24.65 -12.84
CA LEU A 282 -2.37 25.79 -11.95
C LEU A 282 -3.46 25.54 -10.89
N ARG A 283 -4.56 24.91 -11.29
CA ARG A 283 -5.65 24.51 -10.39
C ARG A 283 -5.16 23.49 -9.36
N TYR A 284 -4.40 22.49 -9.80
CA TYR A 284 -3.81 21.50 -8.88
C TYR A 284 -2.83 22.14 -7.89
N ILE A 285 -1.91 23.00 -8.36
CA ILE A 285 -1.00 23.75 -7.48
C ILE A 285 -1.78 24.62 -6.50
N GLY A 286 -2.83 25.32 -6.97
CA GLY A 286 -3.70 26.12 -6.12
C GLY A 286 -4.40 25.29 -5.03
N ALA A 287 -4.87 24.09 -5.36
CA ALA A 287 -5.48 23.18 -4.40
C ALA A 287 -4.48 22.73 -3.32
N MET A 288 -3.27 22.36 -3.73
CA MET A 288 -2.21 21.94 -2.82
C MET A 288 -1.71 23.08 -1.92
N LEU A 289 -1.56 24.30 -2.46
CA LEU A 289 -1.18 25.46 -1.66
C LEU A 289 -2.28 25.82 -0.65
N PHE A 290 -3.56 25.68 -1.03
CA PHE A 290 -4.68 25.89 -0.13
C PHE A 290 -4.63 24.94 1.07
N THR A 291 -4.41 23.64 0.84
CA THR A 291 -4.41 22.64 1.92
C THR A 291 -3.25 22.80 2.90
N VAL A 292 -2.15 23.42 2.47
CA VAL A 292 -0.93 23.57 3.28
C VAL A 292 -0.84 24.92 3.98
N ILE A 293 -1.24 26.02 3.33
CA ILE A 293 -0.87 27.38 3.76
C ILE A 293 -2.01 28.08 4.49
N VAL A 294 -3.26 27.84 4.08
CA VAL A 294 -4.41 28.58 4.63
C VAL A 294 -4.67 28.11 6.06
N ARG A 295 -4.86 29.07 6.97
CA ARG A 295 -5.15 28.82 8.39
C ARG A 295 -6.39 29.59 8.80
N LEU A 296 -7.26 28.97 9.59
CA LEU A 296 -8.53 29.58 9.96
C LEU A 296 -8.36 30.81 10.86
N GLU A 297 -7.29 30.87 11.65
CA GLU A 297 -7.01 32.00 12.56
C GLU A 297 -6.79 33.30 11.80
N ASP A 298 -6.11 33.22 10.66
CA ASP A 298 -5.83 34.38 9.81
C ASP A 298 -7.12 34.95 9.18
N LEU A 299 -8.14 34.09 9.02
CA LEU A 299 -9.46 34.46 8.52
C LEU A 299 -10.37 35.04 9.60
N VAL A 300 -10.10 34.78 10.87
CA VAL A 300 -11.00 35.14 11.97
C VAL A 300 -10.53 36.39 12.74
N GLY A 301 -9.23 36.69 12.73
CA GLY A 301 -8.64 37.70 13.62
C GLY A 301 -8.79 39.19 13.28
N ARG A 302 -9.47 39.63 12.20
CA ARG A 302 -9.35 41.03 11.68
C ARG A 302 -10.64 41.83 11.44
N GLY A 303 -11.76 41.52 12.10
CA GLY A 303 -12.98 42.35 12.04
C GLY A 303 -13.84 42.17 10.78
N GLU A 304 -14.69 43.15 10.43
CA GLU A 304 -15.73 43.01 9.39
C GLU A 304 -15.21 42.75 7.96
N GLU A 305 -14.00 43.20 7.62
CA GLU A 305 -13.40 42.96 6.29
C GLU A 305 -13.17 41.46 6.01
N ASN A 306 -13.07 40.63 7.05
CA ASN A 306 -12.83 39.19 6.94
C ASN A 306 -14.02 38.38 6.40
N VAL A 307 -15.24 38.91 6.46
CA VAL A 307 -16.42 38.15 6.03
C VAL A 307 -16.29 37.78 4.54
N LYS A 308 -15.76 38.66 3.70
CA LYS A 308 -15.56 38.38 2.27
C LYS A 308 -14.54 37.25 2.04
N ASP A 309 -13.45 37.26 2.79
CA ASP A 309 -12.40 36.26 2.64
C ASP A 309 -12.84 34.90 3.18
N MET A 310 -13.64 34.87 4.24
CA MET A 310 -14.29 33.66 4.73
C MET A 310 -15.20 33.04 3.66
N HIS A 311 -15.99 33.85 2.95
CA HIS A 311 -16.81 33.36 1.84
C HIS A 311 -15.97 32.79 0.69
N LYS A 312 -14.84 33.43 0.33
CA LYS A 312 -13.92 32.89 -0.68
C LYS A 312 -13.33 31.55 -0.26
N VAL A 313 -12.97 31.39 1.01
CA VAL A 313 -12.44 30.13 1.53
C VAL A 313 -13.51 29.04 1.53
N VAL A 314 -14.76 29.39 1.87
CA VAL A 314 -15.91 28.48 1.71
C VAL A 314 -16.11 28.08 0.25
N ASP A 315 -16.00 29.03 -0.69
CA ASP A 315 -16.09 28.75 -2.13
C ASP A 315 -14.94 27.86 -2.63
N ILE A 316 -13.72 28.07 -2.13
CA ILE A 316 -12.56 27.22 -2.44
C ILE A 316 -12.82 25.78 -1.95
N ILE A 317 -13.17 25.61 -0.67
CA ILE A 317 -13.50 24.28 -0.11
C ILE A 317 -14.60 23.63 -0.94
N PHE A 318 -15.59 24.42 -1.35
CA PHE A 318 -16.66 23.97 -2.21
C PHE A 318 -16.17 23.41 -3.55
N THR A 319 -15.33 24.18 -4.24
CA THR A 319 -14.69 23.75 -5.49
C THR A 319 -13.87 22.49 -5.30
N LEU A 320 -13.05 22.40 -4.25
CA LEU A 320 -12.19 21.23 -3.99
C LEU A 320 -13.00 19.96 -3.68
N TRP A 321 -14.17 20.08 -3.05
CA TRP A 321 -15.02 18.92 -2.75
C TRP A 321 -15.94 18.48 -3.89
N GLU A 322 -16.32 19.37 -4.82
CA GLU A 322 -17.27 19.02 -5.89
C GLU A 322 -16.61 18.85 -7.26
N ASP A 323 -15.43 19.42 -7.50
CA ASP A 323 -14.81 19.33 -8.82
C ASP A 323 -14.00 18.05 -9.03
N VAL A 324 -14.69 17.02 -9.52
CA VAL A 324 -14.11 15.71 -9.89
C VAL A 324 -13.12 15.82 -11.07
N SER A 325 -13.08 16.94 -11.79
CA SER A 325 -12.09 17.17 -12.85
C SER A 325 -10.71 17.60 -12.34
N LEU A 326 -10.57 17.88 -11.04
CA LEU A 326 -9.28 18.21 -10.46
C LEU A 326 -8.30 17.03 -10.57
N PRO A 327 -7.05 17.26 -11.00
CA PRO A 327 -6.00 16.26 -10.90
C PRO A 327 -5.86 15.76 -9.45
N MET A 328 -5.78 14.45 -9.28
CA MET A 328 -5.72 13.80 -7.94
C MET A 328 -6.86 14.23 -7.01
N TYR A 329 -8.06 14.39 -7.56
CA TYR A 329 -9.25 14.80 -6.82
C TYR A 329 -9.45 14.04 -5.49
N GLU A 330 -9.23 12.72 -5.45
CA GLU A 330 -9.39 11.95 -4.21
C GLU A 330 -8.43 12.39 -3.11
N ASP A 331 -7.16 12.65 -3.44
CA ASP A 331 -6.14 13.09 -2.48
C ASP A 331 -6.44 14.51 -2.00
N VAL A 332 -6.69 15.44 -2.93
CA VAL A 332 -7.07 16.83 -2.63
C VAL A 332 -8.32 16.89 -1.77
N TYR A 333 -9.32 16.05 -2.08
CA TYR A 333 -10.55 15.94 -1.31
C TYR A 333 -10.29 15.47 0.12
N ASN A 334 -9.48 14.42 0.29
CA ASN A 334 -9.14 13.87 1.60
C ASN A 334 -8.35 14.89 2.44
N ASP A 335 -7.35 15.54 1.86
CA ASP A 335 -6.53 16.55 2.53
C ASP A 335 -7.36 17.77 2.95
N THR A 336 -8.22 18.27 2.06
CA THR A 336 -9.14 19.37 2.39
C THR A 336 -10.11 18.98 3.50
N THR A 337 -10.56 17.71 3.51
CA THR A 337 -11.45 17.19 4.56
C THR A 337 -10.75 17.14 5.91
N GLU A 338 -9.52 16.65 5.98
CA GLU A 338 -8.75 16.61 7.24
C GLU A 338 -8.36 18.01 7.72
N LEU A 339 -8.10 18.96 6.80
CA LEU A 339 -7.89 20.36 7.14
C LEU A 339 -9.12 20.98 7.82
N VAL A 340 -10.30 20.87 7.19
CA VAL A 340 -11.56 21.42 7.75
C VAL A 340 -11.91 20.78 9.09
N LYS A 341 -11.61 19.49 9.25
CA LYS A 341 -11.76 18.78 10.53
C LYS A 341 -10.85 19.36 11.61
N SER A 342 -9.57 19.54 11.30
CA SER A 342 -8.59 20.13 12.21
C SER A 342 -9.05 21.51 12.69
N TRP A 343 -9.52 22.35 11.76
CA TRP A 343 -10.08 23.66 12.07
C TRP A 343 -11.30 23.59 12.99
N ALA A 344 -12.18 22.62 12.80
CA ALA A 344 -13.36 22.45 13.62
C ALA A 344 -13.01 21.98 15.04
N GLU A 345 -12.07 21.05 15.18
CA GLU A 345 -11.55 20.60 16.48
C GLU A 345 -10.88 21.75 17.25
N GLN A 346 -10.05 22.54 16.56
CA GLN A 346 -9.39 23.70 17.15
C GLN A 346 -10.40 24.77 17.57
N THR A 347 -11.41 25.03 16.73
CA THR A 347 -12.52 25.95 17.05
C THR A 347 -13.25 25.52 18.31
N LEU A 348 -13.53 24.22 18.47
CA LEU A 348 -14.18 23.73 19.69
C LEU A 348 -13.32 23.93 20.93
N ARG A 349 -12.02 23.65 20.86
CA ARG A 349 -11.09 23.90 21.97
C ARG A 349 -11.09 25.37 22.36
N LEU A 350 -10.96 26.26 21.38
CA LEU A 350 -11.03 27.71 21.60
C LEU A 350 -12.35 28.12 22.23
N CYS A 351 -13.48 27.52 21.83
CA CYS A 351 -14.78 27.83 22.42
C CYS A 351 -15.02 27.30 23.82
N THR A 352 -14.31 26.24 24.21
CA THR A 352 -14.29 25.80 25.60
C THR A 352 -13.43 26.70 26.48
N GLU A 353 -12.34 27.25 25.94
CA GLU A 353 -11.36 28.05 26.69
C GLU A 353 -11.70 29.55 26.74
N HIS A 354 -12.20 30.11 25.64
CA HIS A 354 -12.38 31.55 25.42
C HIS A 354 -13.72 31.86 24.72
N LYS A 355 -14.76 32.17 25.51
CA LYS A 355 -16.12 32.41 24.98
C LYS A 355 -16.24 33.62 24.04
N GLU A 356 -15.38 34.62 24.19
CA GLU A 356 -15.54 35.94 23.53
C GLU A 356 -15.11 35.96 22.05
N ASN A 357 -14.28 35.00 21.60
CA ASN A 357 -13.76 34.97 20.22
C ASN A 357 -14.45 33.96 19.29
N CYS A 358 -15.50 33.28 19.75
CA CYS A 358 -16.12 32.17 19.02
C CYS A 358 -17.08 32.55 17.90
N GLN A 359 -17.55 33.80 17.88
CA GLN A 359 -18.61 34.19 16.97
C GLN A 359 -18.17 34.10 15.50
N ALA A 360 -16.95 34.55 15.18
CA ALA A 360 -16.42 34.49 13.83
C ALA A 360 -16.14 33.05 13.36
N TYR A 361 -15.56 32.19 14.22
CA TYR A 361 -15.41 30.76 13.89
C TYR A 361 -16.76 30.08 13.63
N ARG A 362 -17.78 30.38 14.45
CA ARG A 362 -19.15 29.86 14.23
C ARG A 362 -19.73 30.35 12.91
N GLN A 363 -19.55 31.64 12.58
CA GLN A 363 -19.99 32.20 11.30
C GLN A 363 -19.33 31.50 10.11
N PHE A 364 -18.04 31.16 10.19
CA PHE A 364 -17.36 30.38 9.14
C PHE A 364 -18.06 29.03 8.89
N PHE A 365 -18.21 28.22 9.94
CA PHE A 365 -18.82 26.89 9.81
C PHE A 365 -20.29 26.97 9.45
N TYR A 366 -21.00 28.02 9.86
CA TYR A 366 -22.37 28.27 9.45
C TYR A 366 -22.46 28.59 7.95
N SER A 367 -21.61 29.48 7.44
CA SER A 367 -21.52 29.77 6.00
C SER A 367 -21.16 28.53 5.19
N LEU A 368 -20.21 27.72 5.70
CA LEU A 368 -19.85 26.44 5.09
C LEU A 368 -21.06 25.49 5.08
N TYR A 369 -21.79 25.36 6.18
CA TYR A 369 -22.98 24.50 6.27
C TYR A 369 -24.08 24.94 5.31
N HIS A 370 -24.44 26.22 5.32
CA HIS A 370 -25.50 26.75 4.45
C HIS A 370 -25.15 26.61 2.98
N ARG A 371 -23.85 26.66 2.62
CA ARG A 371 -23.40 26.38 1.25
C ARG A 371 -23.72 24.94 0.81
N TYR A 372 -23.74 23.99 1.75
CA TYR A 372 -23.96 22.56 1.50
C TYR A 372 -25.37 22.04 1.78
N GLU A 373 -26.20 22.80 2.50
CA GLU A 373 -27.51 22.36 2.98
C GLU A 373 -28.43 21.86 1.84
N ASN A 374 -28.39 22.53 0.68
CA ASN A 374 -29.25 22.25 -0.46
C ASN A 374 -28.67 21.24 -1.46
N HIS A 375 -27.53 20.61 -1.15
CA HIS A 375 -26.91 19.66 -2.06
C HIS A 375 -27.32 18.22 -1.73
N ARG A 376 -27.66 17.46 -2.78
CA ARG A 376 -28.14 16.05 -2.69
C ARG A 376 -27.24 15.14 -1.86
N ARG A 377 -25.98 15.52 -1.70
CA ARG A 377 -25.04 14.94 -0.74
C ARG A 377 -24.56 16.09 0.13
N ASN A 378 -25.21 16.34 1.27
CA ASN A 378 -24.65 17.24 2.28
C ASN A 378 -23.44 16.54 2.91
N ARG A 379 -22.29 16.62 2.20
CA ARG A 379 -21.05 15.93 2.56
C ARG A 379 -20.51 16.45 3.89
N LEU A 380 -20.75 17.73 4.19
CA LEU A 380 -20.44 18.31 5.49
C LEU A 380 -21.22 17.62 6.61
N ASP A 381 -22.54 17.46 6.46
CA ASP A 381 -23.38 16.74 7.45
C ASP A 381 -22.93 15.27 7.58
N PHE A 382 -22.61 14.61 6.47
CA PHE A 382 -22.04 13.26 6.51
C PHE A 382 -20.75 13.20 7.35
N HIS A 383 -19.82 14.13 7.11
CA HIS A 383 -18.55 14.19 7.84
C HIS A 383 -18.74 14.59 9.30
N LEU A 384 -19.60 15.56 9.60
CA LEU A 384 -19.95 15.95 10.97
C LEU A 384 -20.54 14.78 11.75
N ARG A 385 -21.51 14.05 11.17
CA ARG A 385 -22.08 12.84 11.80
C ARG A 385 -21.06 11.72 11.93
N ARG A 386 -20.16 11.56 10.95
CA ARG A 386 -19.07 10.58 11.01
C ARG A 386 -18.08 10.93 12.13
N TRP A 387 -17.68 12.19 12.25
CA TRP A 387 -16.76 12.66 13.28
C TRP A 387 -17.39 12.59 14.68
N GLN A 388 -18.68 12.90 14.81
CA GLN A 388 -19.40 12.72 16.06
C GLN A 388 -19.40 11.25 16.48
N ARG A 389 -19.75 10.33 15.57
CA ARG A 389 -19.65 8.88 15.83
C ARG A 389 -18.25 8.43 16.21
N LEU A 390 -17.21 8.92 15.54
CA LEU A 390 -15.82 8.57 15.86
C LEU A 390 -15.42 9.05 17.27
N ARG A 391 -15.82 10.26 17.66
CA ARG A 391 -15.57 10.78 19.02
C ARG A 391 -16.40 10.05 20.06
N ASP A 392 -17.65 9.71 19.79
CA ASP A 392 -18.46 8.89 20.69
C ASP A 392 -17.82 7.51 20.92
N MET A 393 -17.28 6.89 19.87
CA MET A 393 -16.53 5.63 19.99
C MET A 393 -15.23 5.81 20.77
N GLU A 394 -14.49 6.89 20.56
CA GLU A 394 -13.26 7.18 21.31
C GLU A 394 -13.56 7.46 22.79
N ARG A 395 -14.62 8.21 23.08
CA ARG A 395 -15.14 8.42 24.42
C ARG A 395 -15.50 7.10 25.10
N GLN A 396 -16.25 6.23 24.42
CA GLN A 396 -16.59 4.91 24.93
C GLN A 396 -15.33 4.06 25.21
N ARG A 397 -14.32 4.10 24.33
CA ARG A 397 -13.03 3.42 24.56
C ARG A 397 -12.31 3.97 25.78
N ASN A 398 -12.26 5.29 25.94
CA ASN A 398 -11.61 5.94 27.08
C ASN A 398 -12.36 5.62 28.39
N GLU A 399 -13.69 5.62 28.38
CA GLU A 399 -14.51 5.21 29.52
C GLU A 399 -14.27 3.73 29.88
N GLN A 400 -14.18 2.83 28.89
CA GLN A 400 -13.84 1.42 29.10
C GLN A 400 -12.41 1.24 29.65
N ASN A 401 -11.43 1.94 29.10
CA ASN A 401 -10.04 1.91 29.55
C ASN A 401 -9.91 2.42 30.98
N MET A 402 -10.59 3.51 31.30
CA MET A 402 -10.66 4.03 32.67
C MET A 402 -11.33 3.03 33.60
N ALA A 403 -12.47 2.45 33.23
CA ALA A 403 -13.12 1.41 34.04
C ALA A 403 -12.20 0.20 34.32
N MET A 404 -11.44 -0.25 33.31
CA MET A 404 -10.44 -1.31 33.47
C MET A 404 -9.29 -0.88 34.38
N ALA A 405 -8.78 0.35 34.23
CA ALA A 405 -7.73 0.91 35.08
C ALA A 405 -8.18 1.04 36.54
N ARG A 406 -9.43 1.47 36.79
CA ARG A 406 -10.03 1.53 38.14
C ARG A 406 -10.07 0.15 38.80
N ARG A 407 -10.61 -0.85 38.09
CA ARG A 407 -10.65 -2.24 38.57
C ARG A 407 -9.26 -2.80 38.88
N ARG A 408 -8.25 -2.42 38.10
CA ARG A 408 -6.86 -2.83 38.33
C ARG A 408 -6.26 -2.13 39.54
N ALA A 409 -6.48 -0.82 39.69
CA ALA A 409 -6.02 -0.05 40.83
C ALA A 409 -6.63 -0.55 42.15
N GLU A 410 -7.93 -0.84 42.15
CA GLU A 410 -8.65 -1.44 43.30
C GLU A 410 -8.06 -2.79 43.70
N LYS A 411 -7.77 -3.68 42.73
CA LYS A 411 -7.12 -4.97 43.00
C LYS A 411 -5.72 -4.84 43.58
N LEU A 412 -5.01 -3.76 43.27
CA LEU A 412 -3.63 -3.52 43.70
C LEU A 412 -3.53 -2.59 44.93
N GLY A 413 -4.65 -2.10 45.47
CA GLY A 413 -4.65 -1.11 46.56
C GLY A 413 -4.03 0.23 46.16
N GLN A 414 -4.00 0.55 44.85
CA GLN A 414 -3.42 1.78 44.32
C GLN A 414 -4.48 2.88 44.19
N PRO A 415 -4.09 4.17 44.29
CA PRO A 415 -5.02 5.28 44.11
C PRO A 415 -5.62 5.27 42.69
N VAL A 416 -6.91 5.56 42.62
CA VAL A 416 -7.67 5.56 41.36
C VAL A 416 -7.21 6.74 40.49
N PRO A 417 -6.86 6.52 39.21
CA PRO A 417 -6.49 7.61 38.32
C PRO A 417 -7.68 8.58 38.13
N GLN A 418 -7.44 9.87 38.39
CA GLN A 418 -8.41 10.94 38.13
C GLN A 418 -8.41 11.28 36.63
N ASN A 419 -9.61 11.47 36.06
CA ASN A 419 -9.77 11.80 34.65
C ASN A 419 -9.69 13.33 34.49
N ASN A 420 -8.65 13.84 33.83
CA ASN A 420 -8.47 15.29 33.59
C ASN A 420 -8.91 15.72 32.18
N LEU A 421 -9.55 14.85 31.40
CA LEU A 421 -10.02 15.15 30.05
C LEU A 421 -11.55 15.32 30.04
N ASP A 422 -12.02 16.57 30.13
CA ASP A 422 -13.43 16.91 29.94
C ASP A 422 -13.69 17.23 28.45
N LEU A 423 -13.87 16.19 27.64
CA LEU A 423 -14.14 16.30 26.19
C LEU A 423 -15.64 16.58 25.90
N ARG A 424 -16.28 17.52 26.61
CA ARG A 424 -17.73 17.77 26.52
C ARG A 424 -18.20 18.65 25.35
N GLY A 425 -17.33 19.01 24.42
CA GLY A 425 -17.69 19.85 23.28
C GLY A 425 -18.45 19.06 22.19
N ASP A 426 -19.78 19.20 22.12
CA ASP A 426 -20.57 18.67 21.01
C ASP A 426 -20.39 19.55 19.75
N PHE A 427 -20.05 18.95 18.60
CA PHE A 427 -19.92 19.68 17.31
C PHE A 427 -21.27 20.27 16.87
N LEU A 428 -22.38 19.65 17.28
CA LEU A 428 -23.73 20.15 17.03
C LEU A 428 -24.00 21.50 17.70
N VAL A 429 -23.13 21.98 18.60
CA VAL A 429 -23.23 23.33 19.19
C VAL A 429 -22.72 24.42 18.23
N LEU A 430 -21.95 24.05 17.19
CA LEU A 430 -21.47 24.99 16.17
C LEU A 430 -22.51 25.29 15.09
N ILE A 431 -23.55 24.47 14.96
CA ILE A 431 -24.68 24.67 14.05
C ILE A 431 -25.89 25.01 14.93
N PRO A 432 -26.64 26.10 14.68
CA PRO A 432 -27.84 26.38 15.45
C PRO A 432 -28.81 25.19 15.37
N SER A 433 -29.27 24.71 16.51
CA SER A 433 -30.51 23.96 16.59
C SER A 433 -31.65 24.96 16.40
N ASP A 434 -32.44 24.80 15.35
CA ASP A 434 -33.68 25.58 15.15
C ASP A 434 -34.58 25.59 16.39
#